data_AF-A0A8H3BYW5-F1
#
_entry.id   AF-A0A8H3BYW5-F1
#
_cell.length_a   1.000
_cell.length_b   1.000
_cell.length_c   1.000
_cell.angle_alpha   90.00
_cell.angle_beta   90.00
_cell.angle_gamma   90.00
#
_symmetry.space_group_name_H-M   'P 1'
#
loop_
_entity.id
_entity.type
_entity.pdbx_description
1 polymer ?
#
loop_
_entity_poly.entity_id
_entity_poly.type
_entity_poly.pdbx_seq_one_letter_code
_entity_poly.pdbx_strand_id
1 'polypeptide(L)'
;MLIGSTGMMFEHINPSVQKDILEAFVKSDLADLAGSVLFALNANAIENTPDSDTNYNLMKTIQTTFHTIGTTHTPAILEECSRDYAPDWIKVQHQFVVRGMCMDLYTDRDRNITTTPSAVRKRHYELCNGVWDSVAQALRLKDQIARVRRAWNGCVFLRCQDPIGIDRRGAAYACSECKAVPYCSVRCQAGDWDIRGERDPHRHTCQQLSQVFDPAHASDPLSFAPLLSLLNPQ
;
A
#
# COMPACT_ATOMS: atom_id res chain seq x y z
N MET A 1 -5.34 -10.90 35.01
CA MET A 1 -4.20 -10.24 35.69
C MET A 1 -2.94 -10.99 35.24
N LEU A 2 -2.11 -10.35 34.41
CA LEU A 2 -0.77 -10.75 33.87
C LEU A 2 -0.61 -10.25 32.42
N ILE A 3 -0.67 -8.93 32.23
CA ILE A 3 -0.12 -8.25 31.04
C ILE A 3 0.58 -7.01 31.60
N GLY A 4 1.86 -7.13 31.95
CA GLY A 4 2.58 -6.03 32.60
C GLY A 4 4.09 -6.19 32.70
N SER A 5 4.72 -7.07 31.94
CA SER A 5 6.12 -7.44 32.22
C SER A 5 7.07 -7.46 31.03
N THR A 6 6.61 -7.31 29.79
CA THR A 6 7.51 -7.30 28.62
C THR A 6 8.14 -5.92 28.36
N GLY A 7 7.58 -4.83 28.91
CA GLY A 7 8.11 -3.48 28.73
C GLY A 7 9.39 -3.19 29.53
N MET A 8 9.65 -3.90 30.64
CA MET A 8 10.77 -3.59 31.53
C MET A 8 12.08 -4.31 31.22
N MET A 9 12.10 -5.23 30.25
CA MET A 9 13.31 -6.03 30.01
C MET A 9 14.32 -5.32 29.09
N PHE A 10 13.90 -4.33 28.31
CA PHE A 10 14.77 -3.66 27.36
C PHE A 10 15.59 -2.51 27.97
N GLU A 11 15.09 -1.82 29.00
CA GLU A 11 15.73 -0.61 29.53
C GLU A 11 17.11 -0.85 30.19
N HIS A 12 17.51 -2.10 30.44
CA HIS A 12 18.78 -2.45 31.11
C HIS A 12 19.74 -3.24 30.20
N ILE A 13 19.40 -3.38 28.92
CA ILE A 13 20.23 -4.09 27.93
C ILE A 13 21.22 -3.11 27.30
N ASN A 14 22.47 -3.56 27.09
CA ASN A 14 23.50 -2.77 26.41
C ASN A 14 22.96 -2.24 25.06
N PRO A 15 23.18 -0.95 24.71
CA PRO A 15 22.73 -0.37 23.45
C PRO A 15 23.11 -1.16 22.19
N SER A 16 24.26 -1.85 22.17
CA SER A 16 24.64 -2.71 21.04
C SER A 16 23.75 -3.95 20.95
N VAL A 17 23.40 -4.56 22.07
CA VAL A 17 22.52 -5.73 22.13
C VAL A 17 21.07 -5.34 21.86
N GLN A 18 20.62 -4.16 22.30
CA GLN A 18 19.33 -3.60 21.88
C GLN A 18 19.29 -3.41 20.36
N LYS A 19 20.36 -2.86 19.77
CA LYS A 19 20.50 -2.72 18.31
C LYS A 19 20.47 -4.08 17.62
N ASP A 20 21.21 -5.09 18.08
CA ASP A 20 21.24 -6.42 17.48
C ASP A 20 19.88 -7.12 17.57
N ILE A 21 19.17 -6.98 18.70
CA ILE A 21 17.81 -7.51 18.87
C ILE A 21 16.84 -6.77 17.95
N LEU A 22 16.96 -5.44 17.80
CA LEU A 22 16.10 -4.69 16.89
C LEU A 22 16.39 -4.98 15.43
N GLU A 23 17.67 -5.08 15.08
CA GLU A 23 18.10 -5.50 13.75
C GLU A 23 17.57 -6.91 13.47
N ALA A 24 17.64 -7.83 14.43
CA ALA A 24 16.97 -9.10 14.31
C ALA A 24 15.47 -8.87 14.11
N PHE A 25 14.73 -8.20 14.97
CA PHE A 25 13.28 -7.99 14.80
C PHE A 25 12.87 -7.35 13.46
N VAL A 26 13.63 -6.36 12.99
CA VAL A 26 13.36 -5.67 11.73
C VAL A 26 13.79 -6.51 10.52
N LYS A 27 14.87 -7.30 10.63
CA LYS A 27 15.30 -8.28 9.62
C LYS A 27 14.55 -9.61 9.71
N SER A 28 13.78 -9.86 10.77
CA SER A 28 13.14 -11.15 11.12
C SER A 28 11.62 -11.07 11.04
N ASP A 29 11.11 -10.48 9.96
CA ASP A 29 9.71 -10.63 9.55
C ASP A 29 8.64 -10.09 10.51
N LEU A 30 8.95 -9.29 11.54
CA LEU A 30 7.90 -8.83 12.48
C LEU A 30 6.91 -7.87 11.80
N ALA A 31 7.40 -7.00 10.92
CA ALA A 31 6.54 -6.13 10.12
C ALA A 31 5.76 -6.94 9.07
N ASP A 32 6.38 -7.95 8.46
CA ASP A 32 5.72 -8.86 7.52
C ASP A 32 4.65 -9.72 8.20
N LEU A 33 4.90 -10.17 9.42
CA LEU A 33 3.95 -10.88 10.28
C LEU A 33 2.77 -9.97 10.62
N ALA A 34 3.03 -8.72 11.02
CA ALA A 34 1.97 -7.76 11.28
C ALA A 34 1.11 -7.50 10.04
N GLY A 35 1.73 -7.31 8.87
CA GLY A 35 1.04 -7.19 7.60
C GLY A 35 0.20 -8.43 7.28
N SER A 36 0.76 -9.62 7.47
CA SER A 36 0.10 -10.91 7.24
C SER A 36 -1.10 -11.11 8.17
N VAL A 37 -0.96 -10.76 9.45
CA VAL A 37 -2.07 -10.79 10.43
C VAL A 37 -3.17 -9.85 9.97
N LEU A 38 -2.85 -8.61 9.59
CA LEU A 38 -3.84 -7.64 9.09
C LEU A 38 -4.59 -8.16 7.85
N PHE A 39 -3.93 -8.88 6.94
CA PHE A 39 -4.62 -9.51 5.79
C PHE A 39 -5.46 -10.72 6.17
N ALA A 40 -5.12 -11.43 7.25
CA ALA A 40 -5.83 -12.61 7.71
C ALA A 40 -7.07 -12.28 8.57
N LEU A 41 -7.21 -11.03 9.02
CA LEU A 41 -8.38 -10.57 9.76
C LEU A 41 -9.69 -10.72 8.95
N ASN A 42 -10.81 -10.92 9.65
CA ASN A 42 -12.09 -11.12 8.97
C ASN A 42 -12.62 -9.78 8.44
N ALA A 43 -12.47 -9.54 7.13
CA ALA A 43 -12.96 -8.32 6.47
C ALA A 43 -14.50 -8.19 6.44
N ASN A 44 -15.23 -9.26 6.74
CA ASN A 44 -16.70 -9.25 6.82
C ASN A 44 -17.21 -9.10 8.27
N ALA A 45 -16.33 -8.93 9.25
CA ALA A 45 -16.73 -8.84 10.65
C ALA A 45 -17.69 -7.65 10.87
N ILE A 46 -18.88 -7.94 11.34
CA ILE A 46 -19.91 -6.94 11.66
C ILE A 46 -19.63 -6.42 13.08
N GLU A 47 -19.92 -5.14 13.34
CA GLU A 47 -19.75 -4.55 14.68
C GLU A 47 -20.48 -5.37 15.75
N ASN A 48 -19.89 -5.43 16.95
CA ASN A 48 -20.39 -6.17 18.12
C ASN A 48 -20.47 -7.69 17.93
N THR A 49 -19.67 -8.26 17.03
CA THR A 49 -19.47 -9.71 16.90
C THR A 49 -18.12 -10.15 17.48
N PRO A 50 -17.96 -11.42 17.89
CA PRO A 50 -16.67 -11.95 18.35
C PRO A 50 -15.52 -11.75 17.34
N ASP A 51 -15.85 -11.81 16.04
CA ASP A 51 -14.89 -11.55 14.96
C ASP A 51 -14.44 -10.09 14.92
N SER A 52 -15.36 -9.15 15.16
CA SER A 52 -15.03 -7.71 15.25
C SER A 52 -14.16 -7.43 16.47
N ASP A 53 -14.46 -8.05 17.61
CA ASP A 53 -13.63 -7.93 18.83
C ASP A 53 -12.23 -8.52 18.60
N THR A 54 -12.14 -9.67 17.92
CA THR A 54 -10.88 -10.30 17.55
C THR A 54 -10.05 -9.39 16.65
N ASN A 55 -10.68 -8.83 15.60
CA ASN A 55 -10.04 -7.87 14.72
C ASN A 55 -9.50 -6.65 15.49
N TYR A 56 -10.34 -6.04 16.33
CA TYR A 56 -9.97 -4.87 17.12
C TYR A 56 -8.80 -5.17 18.06
N ASN A 57 -8.86 -6.28 18.79
CA ASN A 57 -7.82 -6.66 19.74
C ASN A 57 -6.47 -6.90 19.04
N LEU A 58 -6.46 -7.64 17.92
CA LEU A 58 -5.24 -7.90 17.16
C LEU A 58 -4.65 -6.62 16.54
N MET A 59 -5.49 -5.77 15.94
CA MET A 59 -5.07 -4.46 15.44
C MET A 59 -4.46 -3.61 16.55
N LYS A 60 -5.10 -3.57 17.73
CA LYS A 60 -4.62 -2.82 18.88
C LYS A 60 -3.30 -3.37 19.40
N THR A 61 -3.15 -4.70 19.49
CA THR A 61 -1.89 -5.35 19.86
C THR A 61 -0.76 -4.93 18.92
N ILE A 62 -0.97 -4.99 17.60
CA ILE A 62 0.03 -4.53 16.61
C ILE A 62 0.41 -3.07 16.87
N GLN A 63 -0.57 -2.17 16.98
CA GLN A 63 -0.30 -0.76 17.24
C GLN A 63 0.50 -0.53 18.52
N THR A 64 0.09 -1.17 19.62
CA THR A 64 0.75 -1.03 20.92
C THR A 64 2.18 -1.60 20.88
N THR A 65 2.38 -2.78 20.29
CA THR A 65 3.71 -3.40 20.15
C THR A 65 4.67 -2.48 19.39
N PHE A 66 4.27 -1.98 18.22
CA PHE A 66 5.14 -1.09 17.45
C PHE A 66 5.31 0.28 18.10
N HIS A 67 4.28 0.81 18.75
CA HIS A 67 4.42 2.02 19.55
C HIS A 67 5.47 1.86 20.64
N THR A 68 5.43 0.77 21.40
CA THR A 68 6.45 0.46 22.42
C THR A 68 7.85 0.37 21.79
N ILE A 69 8.01 -0.36 20.68
CA ILE A 69 9.29 -0.42 19.94
C ILE A 69 9.77 0.99 19.59
N GLY A 70 8.88 1.82 19.03
CA GLY A 70 9.17 3.19 18.62
C GLY A 70 9.52 4.14 19.77
N THR A 71 9.02 3.89 20.97
CA THR A 71 9.33 4.70 22.17
C THR A 71 10.56 4.22 22.93
N THR A 72 10.89 2.93 22.87
CA THR A 72 12.03 2.34 23.60
C THR A 72 13.38 2.63 22.92
N HIS A 73 13.37 2.96 21.63
CA HIS A 73 14.60 3.11 20.84
C HIS A 73 14.75 4.51 20.27
N THR A 74 16.00 4.89 19.99
CA THR A 74 16.28 6.21 19.42
C THR A 74 15.79 6.30 17.96
N PRO A 75 15.36 7.49 17.49
CA PRO A 75 14.95 7.67 16.10
C PRO A 75 16.02 7.24 15.09
N ALA A 76 17.30 7.50 15.38
CA ALA A 76 18.40 7.14 14.49
C ALA A 76 18.52 5.63 14.27
N ILE A 77 18.40 4.82 15.33
CA ILE A 77 18.44 3.35 15.22
C ILE A 77 17.23 2.83 14.44
N LEU A 78 16.04 3.36 14.71
CA LEU A 78 14.82 2.96 14.00
C LEU A 78 14.92 3.25 12.50
N GLU A 79 15.42 4.42 12.13
CA GLU A 79 15.63 4.79 10.73
C GLU A 79 16.74 3.97 10.05
N GLU A 80 17.82 3.66 10.77
CA GLU A 80 18.91 2.83 10.26
C GLU A 80 18.41 1.41 9.95
N CYS A 81 17.76 0.76 10.92
CA CYS A 81 17.32 -0.62 10.79
C CYS A 81 16.20 -0.80 9.77
N SER A 82 15.27 0.17 9.67
CA SER A 82 14.08 0.03 8.83
C SER A 82 14.26 0.56 7.39
N ARG A 83 15.35 1.29 7.12
CA ARG A 83 15.56 2.03 5.85
C ARG A 83 15.19 1.26 4.59
N ASP A 84 15.65 0.01 4.49
CA ASP A 84 15.57 -0.80 3.28
C ASP A 84 14.23 -1.52 3.11
N TYR A 85 13.35 -1.41 4.11
CA TYR A 85 12.03 -2.03 4.13
C TYR A 85 10.95 -1.13 3.49
N ALA A 86 11.22 0.16 3.29
CA ALA A 86 10.26 1.10 2.69
C ALA A 86 9.68 0.67 1.33
N PRO A 87 10.42 0.01 0.41
CA PRO A 87 9.82 -0.54 -0.81
C PRO A 87 8.78 -1.61 -0.52
N ASP A 88 9.09 -2.61 0.30
CA ASP A 88 8.16 -3.70 0.62
C ASP A 88 6.96 -3.20 1.44
N TRP A 89 7.17 -2.17 2.27
CA TRP A 89 6.11 -1.44 2.95
C TRP A 89 4.99 -0.95 2.02
N ILE A 90 5.37 -0.36 0.89
CA ILE A 90 4.44 0.20 -0.09
C ILE A 90 3.66 -0.92 -0.80
N LYS A 91 4.25 -2.10 -1.00
CA LYS A 91 3.54 -3.25 -1.57
C LYS A 91 2.36 -3.66 -0.71
N VAL A 92 2.60 -3.83 0.60
CA VAL A 92 1.54 -4.16 1.57
C VAL A 92 0.49 -3.06 1.62
N GLN A 93 0.93 -1.79 1.70
CA GLN A 93 0.02 -0.65 1.77
C GLN A 93 -0.86 -0.53 0.53
N HIS A 94 -0.30 -0.76 -0.66
CA HIS A 94 -1.02 -0.76 -1.93
C HIS A 94 -2.17 -1.77 -1.92
N GLN A 95 -1.95 -2.98 -1.37
CA GLN A 95 -3.01 -3.99 -1.29
C GLN A 95 -4.18 -3.55 -0.39
N PHE A 96 -3.93 -2.90 0.76
CA PHE A 96 -5.02 -2.36 1.58
C PHE A 96 -5.82 -1.29 0.83
N VAL A 97 -5.12 -0.34 0.20
CA VAL A 97 -5.73 0.76 -0.54
C VAL A 97 -6.57 0.24 -1.71
N VAL A 98 -6.01 -0.63 -2.55
CA VAL A 98 -6.71 -1.17 -3.71
C VAL A 98 -7.91 -2.02 -3.31
N ARG A 99 -7.77 -2.89 -2.30
CA ARG A 99 -8.92 -3.69 -1.83
C ARG A 99 -10.04 -2.82 -1.26
N GLY A 100 -9.71 -1.73 -0.56
CA GLY A 100 -10.67 -0.73 -0.11
C GLY A 100 -11.37 -0.01 -1.27
N MET A 101 -10.59 0.52 -2.23
CA MET A 101 -11.12 1.17 -3.44
C MET A 101 -11.99 0.23 -4.26
N CYS A 102 -11.64 -1.06 -4.35
CA CYS A 102 -12.46 -2.05 -5.04
C CYS A 102 -13.86 -2.19 -4.46
N MET A 103 -14.06 -1.87 -3.18
CA MET A 103 -15.39 -1.93 -2.56
C MET A 103 -16.28 -0.74 -2.97
N ASP A 104 -15.70 0.44 -3.21
CA ASP A 104 -16.45 1.65 -3.62
C ASP A 104 -17.19 1.45 -4.94
N LEU A 105 -16.57 0.73 -5.87
CA LEU A 105 -17.14 0.43 -7.18
C LEU A 105 -18.42 -0.40 -7.11
N TYR A 106 -18.63 -1.14 -6.01
CA TYR A 106 -19.85 -1.91 -5.77
C TYR A 106 -20.89 -1.12 -4.96
N THR A 107 -20.51 -0.01 -4.31
CA THR A 107 -21.43 0.78 -3.46
C THR A 107 -22.33 1.75 -4.23
N ASP A 108 -22.00 2.09 -5.48
CA ASP A 108 -22.76 3.09 -6.26
C ASP A 108 -24.18 2.61 -6.67
N ARG A 109 -24.51 1.32 -6.43
CA ARG A 109 -25.87 0.79 -6.64
C ARG A 109 -26.78 0.87 -5.42
N ASP A 110 -26.24 0.90 -4.20
CA ASP A 110 -27.02 0.88 -2.96
C ASP A 110 -26.75 2.14 -2.13
N ARG A 111 -27.45 3.22 -2.49
CA ARG A 111 -27.45 4.47 -1.73
C ARG A 111 -27.99 4.22 -0.31
N ASN A 112 -27.17 4.49 0.70
CA ASN A 112 -27.52 4.71 2.11
C ASN A 112 -27.50 3.54 3.12
N ILE A 113 -26.67 2.49 2.95
CA ILE A 113 -26.51 1.51 4.03
C ILE A 113 -25.02 1.32 4.39
N THR A 114 -24.61 1.90 5.52
CA THR A 114 -23.28 1.75 6.15
C THR A 114 -22.98 0.31 6.60
N THR A 115 -23.98 -0.57 6.58
CA THR A 115 -23.87 -1.99 6.93
C THR A 115 -23.83 -2.94 5.73
N THR A 116 -23.77 -2.41 4.49
CA THR A 116 -23.60 -3.28 3.31
C THR A 116 -22.28 -4.04 3.41
N PRO A 117 -22.20 -5.28 2.90
CA PRO A 117 -20.95 -6.06 2.92
C PRO A 117 -19.75 -5.30 2.31
N SER A 118 -19.99 -4.52 1.26
CA SER A 118 -18.96 -3.67 0.62
C SER A 118 -18.50 -2.53 1.54
N ALA A 119 -19.43 -1.82 2.21
CA ALA A 119 -19.07 -0.76 3.15
C ALA A 119 -18.30 -1.31 4.38
N VAL A 120 -18.72 -2.47 4.91
CA VAL A 120 -18.02 -3.16 6.00
C VAL A 120 -16.58 -3.50 5.60
N ARG A 121 -16.40 -4.11 4.43
CA ARG A 121 -15.08 -4.45 3.89
C ARG A 121 -14.21 -3.23 3.62
N LYS A 122 -14.79 -2.16 3.07
CA LYS A 122 -14.07 -0.91 2.84
C LYS A 122 -13.49 -0.37 4.13
N ARG A 123 -14.35 -0.21 5.14
CA ARG A 123 -13.96 0.28 6.47
C ARG A 123 -12.90 -0.60 7.10
N HIS A 124 -13.02 -1.92 6.94
CA HIS A 124 -12.00 -2.86 7.41
C HIS A 124 -10.62 -2.57 6.79
N TYR A 125 -10.53 -2.44 5.47
CA TYR A 125 -9.25 -2.14 4.81
C TYR A 125 -8.70 -0.75 5.13
N GLU A 126 -9.57 0.24 5.35
CA GLU A 126 -9.18 1.57 5.84
C GLU A 126 -8.58 1.50 7.25
N LEU A 127 -9.17 0.71 8.15
CA LEU A 127 -8.64 0.46 9.49
C LEU A 127 -7.29 -0.27 9.43
N CYS A 128 -7.17 -1.33 8.63
CA CYS A 128 -5.89 -2.01 8.40
C CYS A 128 -4.82 -1.04 7.89
N ASN A 129 -5.15 -0.20 6.91
CA ASN A 129 -4.24 0.80 6.38
C ASN A 129 -3.85 1.84 7.44
N GLY A 130 -4.78 2.27 8.30
CA GLY A 130 -4.49 3.17 9.42
C GLY A 130 -3.57 2.57 10.49
N VAL A 131 -3.76 1.29 10.82
CA VAL A 131 -2.85 0.54 11.70
C VAL A 131 -1.47 0.44 11.06
N TRP A 132 -1.40 0.03 9.80
CA TRP A 132 -0.15 -0.04 9.04
C TRP A 132 0.56 1.33 9.07
N ASP A 133 -0.14 2.41 8.73
CA ASP A 133 0.40 3.76 8.74
C ASP A 133 0.94 4.21 10.12
N SER A 134 0.30 3.79 11.20
CA SER A 134 0.78 4.00 12.58
C SER A 134 2.08 3.25 12.86
N VAL A 135 2.22 2.01 12.35
CA VAL A 135 3.46 1.24 12.46
C VAL A 135 4.59 1.92 11.68
N ALA A 136 4.34 2.42 10.47
CA ALA A 136 5.34 3.20 9.72
C ALA A 136 5.82 4.43 10.49
N GLN A 137 4.91 5.11 11.20
CA GLN A 137 5.28 6.25 12.03
C GLN A 137 6.17 5.83 13.21
N ALA A 138 5.80 4.75 13.90
CA ALA A 138 6.58 4.23 15.02
C ALA A 138 7.98 3.78 14.60
N LEU A 139 8.11 3.20 13.41
CA LEU A 139 9.39 2.77 12.83
C LEU A 139 10.17 3.89 12.12
N ARG A 140 9.66 5.14 12.12
CA ARG A 140 10.28 6.28 11.42
C ARG A 140 10.49 6.05 9.92
N LEU A 141 9.58 5.32 9.28
CA LEU A 141 9.62 4.98 7.86
C LEU A 141 8.98 6.01 6.93
N LYS A 142 8.28 7.01 7.48
CA LYS A 142 7.42 7.93 6.71
C LYS A 142 8.18 8.68 5.61
N ASP A 143 9.37 9.16 5.89
CA ASP A 143 10.17 9.92 4.94
C ASP A 143 10.74 9.03 3.83
N GLN A 144 11.17 7.82 4.17
CA GLN A 144 11.64 6.79 3.24
C GLN A 144 10.50 6.38 2.31
N ILE A 145 9.30 6.10 2.86
CA ILE A 145 8.10 5.78 2.09
C ILE A 145 7.77 6.93 1.12
N ALA A 146 7.81 8.18 1.58
CA ALA A 146 7.57 9.34 0.72
C ALA A 146 8.62 9.47 -0.40
N ARG A 147 9.89 9.16 -0.12
CA ARG A 147 10.95 9.10 -1.14
C ARG A 147 10.68 8.01 -2.17
N VAL A 148 10.38 6.78 -1.73
CA VAL A 148 10.08 5.67 -2.65
C VAL A 148 8.86 5.97 -3.51
N ARG A 149 7.79 6.53 -2.93
CA ARG A 149 6.59 6.94 -3.68
C ARG A 149 6.89 8.00 -4.75
N ARG A 150 7.79 8.96 -4.49
CA ARG A 150 8.19 9.97 -5.49
C ARG A 150 9.03 9.38 -6.61
N ALA A 151 9.85 8.38 -6.32
CA ALA A 151 10.65 7.67 -7.30
C ALA A 151 9.87 6.53 -8.01
N TRP A 152 8.60 6.35 -7.67
CA TRP A 152 7.83 5.19 -8.07
C TRP A 152 7.40 5.28 -9.54
N ASN A 153 7.99 4.42 -10.38
CA ASN A 153 7.51 4.11 -11.72
C ASN A 153 6.79 2.75 -11.69
N GLY A 154 5.62 2.75 -11.05
CA GLY A 154 4.89 1.53 -10.74
C GLY A 154 4.15 0.91 -11.90
N CYS A 155 3.73 -0.34 -11.70
CA CYS A 155 2.71 -0.94 -12.53
C CYS A 155 1.38 -0.20 -12.36
N VAL A 156 0.79 0.25 -13.48
CA VAL A 156 -0.52 0.92 -13.47
C VAL A 156 -1.67 -0.04 -13.19
N PHE A 157 -1.49 -1.33 -13.44
CA PHE A 157 -2.53 -2.32 -13.15
C PHE A 157 -2.82 -2.39 -11.65
N LEU A 158 -4.01 -1.91 -11.24
CA LEU A 158 -4.37 -1.75 -9.82
C LEU A 158 -4.24 -3.05 -9.03
N ARG A 159 -4.59 -4.19 -9.61
CA ARG A 159 -4.51 -5.52 -8.95
C ARG A 159 -3.14 -6.17 -9.04
N CYS A 160 -2.09 -5.42 -9.41
CA CYS A 160 -0.74 -5.94 -9.40
C CYS A 160 -0.34 -6.36 -7.98
N GLN A 161 0.16 -7.59 -7.83
CA GLN A 161 0.64 -8.11 -6.55
C GLN A 161 1.96 -7.47 -6.13
N ASP A 162 2.80 -7.10 -7.10
CA ASP A 162 4.05 -6.36 -6.87
C ASP A 162 4.10 -5.11 -7.77
N PRO A 163 3.43 -4.02 -7.36
CA PRO A 163 3.32 -2.82 -8.17
C PRO A 163 4.64 -2.04 -8.28
N ILE A 164 5.70 -2.44 -7.55
CA ILE A 164 7.04 -1.86 -7.62
C ILE A 164 7.92 -2.64 -8.60
N GLY A 165 7.40 -3.75 -9.14
CA GLY A 165 8.09 -4.60 -10.11
C GLY A 165 9.12 -5.53 -9.49
N ILE A 166 9.50 -6.55 -10.25
CA ILE A 166 10.53 -7.52 -9.87
C ILE A 166 11.85 -6.76 -9.63
N ASP A 167 12.54 -7.08 -8.54
CA ASP A 167 13.81 -6.46 -8.12
C ASP A 167 13.77 -4.95 -7.90
N ARG A 168 12.60 -4.38 -7.58
CA ARG A 168 12.42 -2.93 -7.31
C ARG A 168 12.80 -2.04 -8.51
N ARG A 169 12.83 -2.59 -9.72
CA ARG A 169 13.18 -1.86 -10.95
C ARG A 169 12.01 -1.09 -11.58
N GLY A 170 10.85 -1.10 -10.92
CA GLY A 170 9.64 -0.52 -11.47
C GLY A 170 9.01 -1.38 -12.56
N ALA A 171 8.03 -0.81 -13.23
CA ALA A 171 7.41 -1.40 -14.40
C ALA A 171 8.38 -1.40 -15.59
N ALA A 172 8.85 -2.58 -15.97
CA ALA A 172 9.83 -2.78 -17.04
C ALA A 172 9.22 -2.75 -18.46
N TYR A 173 7.88 -2.78 -18.56
CA TYR A 173 7.18 -2.86 -19.83
C TYR A 173 6.33 -1.62 -20.04
N ALA A 174 6.53 -0.90 -21.13
CA ALA A 174 5.55 0.09 -21.59
C ALA A 174 4.64 -0.56 -22.64
N CYS A 175 3.39 -0.12 -22.71
CA CYS A 175 2.49 -0.54 -23.79
C CYS A 175 3.15 -0.30 -25.15
N SER A 176 3.11 -1.30 -26.04
CA SER A 176 3.70 -1.21 -27.38
C SER A 176 3.10 -0.10 -28.24
N GLU A 177 1.84 0.23 -28.03
CA GLU A 177 1.11 1.21 -28.84
C GLU A 177 1.36 2.65 -28.34
N CYS A 178 0.98 2.96 -27.10
CA CYS A 178 1.05 4.33 -26.60
C CYS A 178 2.40 4.72 -25.99
N LYS A 179 3.24 3.75 -25.64
CA LYS A 179 4.52 3.93 -24.91
C LYS A 179 4.42 4.65 -23.55
N ALA A 180 3.21 5.03 -23.13
CA ALA A 180 2.97 5.92 -22.00
C ALA A 180 2.63 5.18 -20.70
N VAL A 181 1.96 4.02 -20.79
CA VAL A 181 1.47 3.31 -19.61
C VAL A 181 2.45 2.20 -19.23
N PRO A 182 3.05 2.26 -18.01
CA PRO A 182 4.01 1.28 -17.55
C PRO A 182 3.35 0.11 -16.81
N TYR A 183 3.82 -1.11 -17.09
CA TYR A 183 3.38 -2.37 -16.52
C TYR A 183 4.54 -3.22 -16.01
N CYS A 184 4.24 -4.00 -14.97
CA CYS A 184 5.14 -4.99 -14.42
C CYS A 184 5.47 -6.13 -15.40
N SER A 185 4.51 -6.45 -16.28
CA SER A 185 4.53 -7.61 -17.18
C SER A 185 3.42 -7.49 -18.22
N VAL A 186 3.49 -8.33 -19.26
CA VAL A 186 2.41 -8.47 -20.25
C VAL A 186 1.10 -8.92 -19.60
N ARG A 187 1.16 -9.73 -18.53
CA ARG A 187 -0.03 -10.11 -17.75
C ARG A 187 -0.69 -8.90 -17.08
N CYS A 188 0.11 -8.03 -16.48
CA CYS A 188 -0.36 -6.77 -15.90
C CYS A 188 -1.04 -5.90 -16.97
N GLN A 189 -0.42 -5.76 -18.15
CA GLN A 189 -1.00 -5.03 -19.28
C GLN A 189 -2.33 -5.64 -19.75
N ALA A 190 -2.38 -6.97 -19.98
CA ALA A 190 -3.60 -7.64 -20.44
C ALA A 190 -4.74 -7.53 -19.42
N GLY A 191 -4.43 -7.62 -18.12
CA GLY A 191 -5.41 -7.38 -17.06
C GLY A 191 -5.99 -5.96 -17.12
N ASP A 192 -5.14 -4.96 -17.28
CA ASP A 192 -5.55 -3.57 -17.40
C ASP A 192 -6.26 -3.23 -18.74
N TRP A 193 -6.10 -4.10 -19.75
CA TRP A 193 -6.69 -3.92 -21.08
C TRP A 193 -8.17 -4.30 -21.14
N ASP A 194 -8.54 -5.43 -20.51
CA ASP A 194 -9.85 -6.05 -20.69
C ASP A 194 -10.73 -6.06 -19.43
N ILE A 195 -10.17 -5.87 -18.23
CA ILE A 195 -10.95 -5.97 -16.99
C ILE A 195 -11.93 -4.80 -16.90
N ARG A 196 -13.19 -5.07 -17.28
CA ARG A 196 -14.34 -4.22 -17.02
C ARG A 196 -14.65 -4.24 -15.53
N GLY A 197 -14.60 -3.08 -14.88
CA GLY A 197 -15.18 -2.91 -13.55
C GLY A 197 -14.51 -1.91 -12.62
N GLU A 198 -13.37 -1.30 -12.97
CA GLU A 198 -12.51 -0.67 -11.96
C GLU A 198 -12.13 0.80 -12.18
N ARG A 199 -12.07 1.20 -13.45
CA ARG A 199 -11.86 2.54 -14.04
C ARG A 199 -11.89 2.31 -15.56
N ASP A 200 -11.77 3.35 -16.38
CA ASP A 200 -11.61 3.17 -17.83
C ASP A 200 -10.38 2.28 -18.08
N PRO A 201 -10.54 1.02 -18.55
CA PRO A 201 -9.40 0.19 -18.89
C PRO A 201 -8.53 0.93 -19.90
N HIS A 202 -7.22 0.68 -19.85
CA HIS A 202 -6.27 1.37 -20.71
C HIS A 202 -6.66 1.30 -22.19
N ARG A 203 -7.35 0.24 -22.62
CA ARG A 203 -7.93 0.13 -23.96
C ARG A 203 -8.72 1.38 -24.42
N HIS A 204 -9.41 2.10 -23.53
CA HIS A 204 -10.16 3.30 -23.88
C HIS A 204 -9.30 4.54 -24.09
N THR A 205 -8.19 4.66 -23.36
CA THR A 205 -7.31 5.84 -23.39
C THR A 205 -6.05 5.62 -24.23
N CYS A 206 -5.75 4.37 -24.62
CA CYS A 206 -4.52 4.01 -25.32
C CYS A 206 -4.30 4.80 -26.61
N GLN A 207 -5.34 4.95 -27.43
CA GLN A 207 -5.26 5.70 -28.70
C GLN A 207 -5.03 7.19 -28.46
N GLN A 208 -5.63 7.78 -27.42
CA GLN A 208 -5.43 9.19 -27.11
C GLN A 208 -4.03 9.43 -26.57
N LEU A 209 -3.53 8.52 -25.72
CA LEU A 209 -2.17 8.55 -25.22
C LEU A 209 -1.15 8.38 -26.35
N SER A 210 -1.39 7.47 -27.32
CA SER A 210 -0.46 7.27 -28.42
C SER A 210 -0.29 8.51 -29.28
N GLN A 211 -1.34 9.32 -29.46
CA GLN A 211 -1.26 10.61 -30.16
C GLN A 211 -0.45 11.65 -29.38
N VAL A 212 -0.63 11.71 -28.06
CA VAL A 212 0.09 12.68 -27.20
C VAL A 212 1.57 12.35 -27.09
N PHE A 213 1.91 11.06 -27.03
CA PHE A 213 3.27 10.57 -26.83
C PHE A 213 3.96 10.09 -28.12
N ASP A 214 3.38 10.40 -29.29
CA ASP A 214 4.00 10.09 -30.57
C ASP A 214 5.26 10.96 -30.77
N PRO A 215 6.46 10.34 -30.89
CA PRO A 215 7.69 11.07 -31.15
C PRO A 215 7.66 11.91 -32.43
N ALA A 216 6.83 11.54 -33.42
CA ALA A 216 6.67 12.30 -34.66
C ALA A 216 6.01 13.67 -34.45
N HIS A 217 5.28 13.85 -33.35
CA HIS A 217 4.61 15.11 -32.98
C HIS A 217 5.43 15.93 -31.96
N ALA A 218 6.63 15.49 -31.58
CA ALA A 218 7.49 16.15 -30.58
C ALA A 218 8.03 17.53 -31.01
N SER A 219 7.94 17.86 -32.31
CA SER A 219 8.35 19.15 -32.88
C SER A 219 7.25 20.21 -32.88
N ASP A 220 5.99 19.85 -32.59
CA ASP A 220 4.92 20.81 -32.41
C ASP A 220 4.98 21.41 -31.00
N PRO A 221 4.64 22.71 -30.82
CA PRO A 221 4.61 23.31 -29.49
C PRO A 221 3.68 22.49 -28.59
N LEU A 222 4.22 21.96 -27.48
CA LEU A 222 3.51 21.15 -26.50
C LEU A 222 2.27 21.90 -26.00
N SER A 223 1.14 21.70 -26.67
CA SER A 223 -0.16 22.14 -26.20
C SER A 223 -0.57 21.19 -25.08
N PHE A 224 -0.81 21.72 -23.88
CA PHE A 224 -1.36 20.93 -22.78
C PHE A 224 -2.86 20.65 -22.96
N ALA A 225 -3.52 21.24 -23.96
CA ALA A 225 -4.96 21.09 -24.17
C ALA A 225 -5.42 19.62 -24.40
N PRO A 226 -4.71 18.79 -25.20
CA PRO A 226 -5.04 17.38 -25.33
C PRO A 226 -4.86 16.61 -24.01
N LEU A 227 -3.77 16.87 -23.27
CA LEU A 227 -3.55 16.28 -21.94
C LEU A 227 -4.64 16.65 -20.93
N LEU A 228 -5.06 17.92 -20.90
CA LEU A 228 -6.12 18.40 -20.02
C LEU A 228 -7.49 17.82 -20.38
N SER A 229 -7.75 17.55 -21.66
CA SER A 229 -8.98 16.88 -22.11
C SER A 229 -9.07 15.42 -21.63
N LEU A 230 -7.93 14.76 -21.42
CA LEU A 230 -7.87 13.40 -20.88
C LEU A 230 -8.13 13.33 -19.37
N LEU A 231 -7.91 14.43 -18.64
CA LEU A 231 -8.15 14.52 -17.20
C LEU A 231 -9.60 14.88 -16.84
N ASN A 232 -10.39 15.31 -17.82
CA ASN A 232 -11.82 15.63 -17.69
C ASN A 232 -12.62 14.97 -18.83
N PRO A 233 -12.86 13.64 -18.78
CA PRO A 233 -13.78 13.02 -19.72
C PRO A 233 -15.19 13.56 -19.47
N GLN A 234 -15.84 14.10 -20.51
CA GLN A 234 -17.26 14.45 -20.49
C GLN A 234 -18.15 13.21 -20.44
#